data_AF-A0A090WM53-F1
#
_entry.id   AF-A0A090WM53-F1
#
_cell.length_a   1.000
_cell.length_b   1.000
_cell.length_c   1.000
_cell.angle_alpha   90.00
_cell.angle_beta   90.00
_cell.angle_gamma   90.00
#
_symmetry.space_group_name_H-M   'P 1'
#
loop_
_entity.id
_entity.type
_entity.pdbx_description
1 polymer ?
#
loop_
_entity_poly.entity_id
_entity_poly.type
_entity_poly.pdbx_seq_one_letter_code
_entity_poly.pdbx_strand_id
1 'polypeptide(L)'
;MQNHVHIIVSRKDVTNKHTLSPCSAFKESTTQLNGVKQKQGFNRDKFYNAAEKTFDKKFSYKRNFVESYKARNILNKDPPKRFLAMLAGLPTTEKQVAFNMLFKAGGVNVATIPTNKVQLAYKALMKLKRGVETAMSSGSIGI
;
A
#
# COMPACT_ATOMS: atom_id res chain seq x y z
N MET A 1 -6.73 -29.55 0.68
CA MET A 1 -6.67 -29.34 -0.78
C MET A 1 -5.49 -28.42 -1.05
N GLN A 2 -4.45 -28.92 -1.72
CA GLN A 2 -3.21 -28.18 -1.97
C GLN A 2 -3.25 -27.65 -3.41
N ASN A 3 -3.49 -26.35 -3.56
CA ASN A 3 -3.47 -25.70 -4.87
C ASN A 3 -2.04 -25.24 -5.16
N HIS A 4 -1.43 -25.74 -6.23
CA HIS A 4 -0.12 -25.28 -6.69
C HIS A 4 -0.28 -24.57 -8.04
N VAL A 5 0.23 -23.35 -8.13
CA VAL A 5 0.13 -22.52 -9.35
C VAL A 5 1.55 -22.23 -9.84
N HIS A 6 1.85 -22.64 -11.07
CA HIS A 6 3.07 -22.25 -11.77
C HIS A 6 2.76 -21.10 -12.72
N ILE A 7 3.46 -19.98 -12.58
CA ILE A 7 3.36 -18.84 -13.50
C ILE A 7 4.65 -18.81 -14.32
N ILE A 8 4.51 -18.98 -15.63
CA ILE A 8 5.63 -18.91 -16.59
C ILE A 8 5.55 -17.56 -17.30
N VAL A 9 6.63 -16.79 -17.26
CA VAL A 9 6.71 -15.47 -17.89
C VAL A 9 7.78 -15.49 -18.97
N SER A 10 7.37 -15.29 -20.23
CA SER A 10 8.29 -15.14 -21.36
C SER A 10 8.82 -13.71 -21.44
N ARG A 11 10.09 -13.55 -21.83
CA ARG A 11 10.66 -12.25 -22.20
C ARG A 11 10.35 -11.87 -23.65
N LYS A 12 9.60 -12.68 -24.40
CA LYS A 12 9.26 -12.38 -25.78
C LYS A 12 8.06 -11.44 -25.87
N ASP A 13 8.00 -10.67 -26.95
CA ASP A 13 6.81 -9.93 -27.33
C ASP A 13 5.68 -10.86 -27.78
N VAL A 14 4.49 -10.30 -28.00
CA VAL A 14 3.30 -11.08 -28.39
C VAL A 14 3.46 -11.83 -29.72
N THR A 15 4.39 -11.40 -30.58
CA THR A 15 4.70 -12.06 -31.86
C THR A 15 5.84 -13.07 -31.77
N ASN A 16 6.43 -13.26 -30.58
CA ASN A 16 7.62 -14.08 -30.33
C ASN A 16 8.89 -13.66 -31.10
N LYS A 17 8.88 -12.51 -31.77
CA LYS A 17 9.97 -12.03 -32.62
C LYS A 17 11.04 -11.30 -31.83
N HIS A 18 10.64 -10.50 -30.83
CA HIS A 18 11.53 -9.61 -30.11
C HIS A 18 11.65 -10.01 -28.64
N THR A 19 12.87 -9.93 -28.10
CA THR A 19 13.11 -10.10 -26.66
C THR A 19 13.02 -8.74 -25.98
N LEU A 20 12.14 -8.63 -25.00
CA LEU A 20 11.90 -7.45 -24.18
C LEU A 20 12.93 -7.38 -23.05
N SER A 21 13.53 -6.20 -22.85
CA SER A 21 14.43 -5.96 -21.73
C SER A 21 13.62 -5.69 -20.45
N PRO A 22 13.75 -6.53 -19.40
CA PRO A 22 12.94 -6.39 -18.18
C PRO A 22 13.31 -5.15 -17.35
N CYS A 23 14.53 -4.64 -17.51
CA CYS A 23 15.07 -3.53 -16.71
C CYS A 23 14.94 -2.16 -17.39
N SER A 24 14.19 -2.06 -18.49
CA SER A 24 14.01 -0.77 -19.17
C SER A 24 13.18 0.21 -18.33
N ALA A 25 13.69 1.42 -18.15
CA ALA A 25 13.02 2.49 -17.40
C ALA A 25 12.04 3.32 -18.26
N PHE A 26 12.10 3.19 -19.59
CA PHE A 26 11.26 3.97 -20.50
C PHE A 26 9.77 3.63 -20.30
N LYS A 27 8.92 4.66 -20.39
CA LYS A 27 7.46 4.54 -20.31
C LYS A 27 6.86 5.01 -21.64
N GLU A 28 6.21 4.10 -22.37
CA GLU A 28 5.38 4.38 -23.57
C GLU A 28 5.97 5.46 -24.49
N SER A 29 7.25 5.35 -24.82
CA SER A 29 7.96 6.26 -25.72
C SER A 29 7.98 5.70 -27.14
N THR A 30 8.11 6.57 -28.14
CA THR A 30 8.35 6.14 -29.53
C THR A 30 9.78 6.52 -29.90
N THR A 31 10.57 5.53 -30.27
CA THR A 31 11.97 5.71 -30.68
C THR A 31 12.11 5.24 -32.13
N GLN A 32 12.96 5.91 -32.91
CA GLN A 32 13.31 5.43 -34.25
C GLN A 32 14.52 4.50 -34.12
N LEU A 33 14.35 3.25 -34.51
CA LEU A 33 15.44 2.26 -34.57
C LEU A 33 15.53 1.78 -36.01
N ASN A 34 16.69 1.96 -36.65
CA ASN A 34 16.94 1.56 -38.04
C ASN A 34 15.90 2.13 -39.03
N GLY A 35 15.49 3.39 -38.85
CA GLY A 35 14.47 4.06 -39.69
C GLY A 35 13.02 3.64 -39.42
N VAL A 36 12.78 2.69 -38.52
CA VAL A 36 11.43 2.22 -38.16
C VAL A 36 11.02 2.79 -36.80
N LYS A 37 9.82 3.37 -36.73
CA LYS A 37 9.23 3.80 -35.46
C LYS A 37 8.87 2.57 -34.62
N GLN A 38 9.52 2.42 -33.47
CA GLN A 38 9.23 1.36 -32.52
C GLN A 38 8.72 1.96 -31.21
N LYS A 39 7.68 1.34 -30.65
CA LYS A 39 7.22 1.66 -29.30
C LYS A 39 8.18 1.02 -28.30
N GLN A 40 8.66 1.83 -27.38
CA GLN A 40 9.58 1.43 -26.33
C GLN A 40 8.96 1.66 -24.96
N GLY A 41 9.27 0.77 -24.03
CA GLY A 41 8.89 0.90 -22.64
C GLY A 41 7.47 0.42 -22.32
N PHE A 42 7.14 0.43 -21.03
CA PHE A 42 5.88 -0.10 -20.52
C PHE A 42 5.25 0.84 -19.50
N ASN A 43 4.01 1.25 -19.78
CA ASN A 43 3.25 2.10 -18.89
C ASN A 43 2.57 1.26 -17.79
N ARG A 44 3.33 1.00 -16.71
CA ARG A 44 2.87 0.23 -15.54
C ARG A 44 1.59 0.82 -14.93
N ASP A 45 1.52 2.14 -14.81
CA ASP A 45 0.37 2.82 -14.20
C ASP A 45 -0.91 2.58 -15.02
N LYS A 46 -0.82 2.71 -16.35
CA LYS A 46 -1.94 2.42 -17.27
C LYS A 46 -2.35 0.96 -17.22
N PHE A 47 -1.38 0.04 -17.17
CA PHE A 47 -1.65 -1.39 -17.08
C PHE A 47 -2.39 -1.76 -15.80
N TYR A 48 -1.90 -1.34 -14.63
CA TYR A 48 -2.55 -1.67 -13.35
C TYR A 48 -3.95 -1.05 -13.27
N ASN A 49 -4.13 0.20 -13.69
CA ASN A 49 -5.44 0.84 -13.72
C ASN A 49 -6.44 0.09 -14.63
N ALA A 50 -5.99 -0.43 -15.77
CA ALA A 50 -6.84 -1.22 -16.65
C ALA A 50 -7.14 -2.61 -16.06
N ALA A 51 -6.11 -3.30 -15.54
CA ALA A 51 -6.25 -4.61 -14.93
C ALA A 51 -7.22 -4.59 -13.75
N GLU A 52 -7.11 -3.59 -12.88
CA GLU A 52 -8.01 -3.38 -11.74
C GLU A 52 -9.47 -3.22 -12.17
N LYS A 53 -9.73 -2.36 -13.16
CA LYS A 53 -11.07 -2.15 -13.71
C LYS A 53 -11.64 -3.42 -14.34
N THR A 54 -10.82 -4.13 -15.12
CA THR A 54 -11.24 -5.38 -15.75
C THR A 54 -11.55 -6.46 -14.71
N PHE A 55 -10.72 -6.57 -13.68
CA PHE A 55 -10.93 -7.51 -12.58
C PHE A 55 -12.22 -7.19 -11.82
N ASP A 56 -12.42 -5.93 -11.41
CA ASP A 56 -13.61 -5.52 -10.67
C ASP A 56 -14.88 -5.78 -11.46
N LYS A 57 -14.86 -5.45 -12.76
CA LYS A 57 -16.00 -5.70 -13.64
C LYS A 57 -16.27 -7.19 -13.79
N LYS A 58 -15.23 -8.01 -13.97
CA LYS A 58 -15.38 -9.44 -14.26
C LYS A 58 -15.85 -10.23 -13.05
N PHE A 59 -15.41 -9.87 -11.85
CA PHE A 59 -15.70 -10.60 -10.62
C PHE A 59 -16.69 -9.85 -9.70
N SER A 60 -17.23 -8.73 -10.16
CA SER A 60 -18.04 -7.81 -9.34
C SER A 60 -17.35 -7.47 -8.01
N TYR A 61 -16.01 -7.34 -8.04
CA TYR A 61 -15.21 -7.12 -6.86
C TYR A 61 -15.27 -5.65 -6.43
N LYS A 62 -15.77 -5.39 -5.22
CA LYS A 62 -15.82 -4.03 -4.64
C LYS A 62 -14.50 -3.72 -3.94
N ARG A 63 -13.48 -3.33 -4.73
CA ARG A 63 -12.14 -3.02 -4.23
C ARG A 63 -12.16 -1.88 -3.21
N ASN A 64 -11.49 -2.05 -2.07
CA ASN A 64 -11.26 -0.95 -1.12
C ASN A 64 -10.07 -0.07 -1.57
N PHE A 65 -10.08 1.21 -1.19
CA PHE A 65 -8.97 2.14 -1.44
C PHE A 65 -7.59 1.55 -1.17
N VAL A 66 -7.38 0.89 -0.02
CA VAL A 66 -6.05 0.35 0.38
C VAL A 66 -5.54 -0.79 -0.49
N GLU A 67 -6.43 -1.46 -1.22
CA GLU A 67 -6.09 -2.54 -2.13
C GLU A 67 -5.73 -2.02 -3.53
N SER A 68 -6.08 -0.76 -3.83
CA SER A 68 -5.77 -0.15 -5.12
C SER A 68 -4.27 0.08 -5.30
N TYR A 69 -3.82 -0.11 -6.54
CA TYR A 69 -2.47 0.17 -7.00
C TYR A 69 -2.09 1.61 -6.68
N LYS A 70 -3.01 2.56 -6.85
CA LYS A 70 -2.78 3.96 -6.51
C LYS A 70 -2.42 4.14 -5.03
N ALA A 71 -3.19 3.53 -4.13
CA ALA A 71 -2.93 3.63 -2.69
C ALA A 71 -1.59 2.97 -2.30
N ARG A 72 -1.28 1.80 -2.87
CA ARG A 72 0.00 1.11 -2.66
C ARG A 72 1.19 1.91 -3.20
N ASN A 73 1.04 2.51 -4.38
CA ASN A 73 2.06 3.34 -5.01
C ASN A 73 2.34 4.62 -4.19
N ILE A 74 1.30 5.25 -3.63
CA ILE A 74 1.43 6.40 -2.73
C ILE A 74 2.11 6.00 -1.43
N LEU A 75 1.70 4.88 -0.82
CA LEU A 75 2.31 4.37 0.41
C LEU A 75 3.82 4.11 0.24
N ASN A 76 4.25 3.64 -0.94
CA ASN A 76 5.65 3.33 -1.22
C ASN A 76 6.50 4.56 -1.59
N LYS A 77 5.90 5.62 -2.13
CA LYS A 77 6.64 6.77 -2.70
C LYS A 77 6.63 8.02 -1.84
N ASP A 78 5.50 8.34 -1.23
CA ASP A 78 5.33 9.56 -0.45
C ASP A 78 5.63 9.32 1.04
N PRO A 79 5.98 10.36 1.81
CA PRO A 79 5.98 10.25 3.26
C PRO A 79 4.58 9.80 3.73
N PRO A 80 4.48 8.96 4.78
CA PRO A 80 3.24 8.35 5.25
C PRO A 80 2.08 9.34 5.45
N LYS A 81 2.39 10.64 5.60
CA LYS A 81 1.46 11.76 5.69
C LYS A 81 0.44 11.82 4.54
N ARG A 82 0.84 11.68 3.27
CA ARG A 82 -0.12 11.80 2.13
C ARG A 82 -1.11 10.64 2.09
N PHE A 83 -0.59 9.43 2.32
CA PHE A 83 -1.40 8.24 2.43
C PHE A 83 -2.41 8.34 3.59
N LEU A 84 -1.94 8.76 4.77
CA LEU A 84 -2.80 8.96 5.94
C LEU A 84 -3.86 10.04 5.72
N ALA A 85 -3.53 11.14 5.02
CA ALA A 85 -4.49 12.17 4.67
C ALA A 85 -5.61 11.64 3.76
N MET A 86 -5.25 10.84 2.74
CA MET A 86 -6.26 10.20 1.87
C MET A 86 -7.12 9.19 2.63
N LEU A 87 -6.52 8.40 3.53
CA LEU A 87 -7.27 7.49 4.40
C LEU A 87 -8.21 8.23 5.36
N ALA A 88 -7.81 9.39 5.86
CA ALA A 88 -8.59 10.17 6.80
C ALA A 88 -9.89 10.71 6.15
N GLY A 89 -9.83 11.03 4.86
CA GLY A 89 -10.95 11.53 4.05
C GLY A 89 -11.91 10.47 3.52
N LEU A 90 -11.68 9.18 3.78
CA LEU A 90 -12.62 8.11 3.41
C LEU A 90 -13.89 8.15 4.28
N PRO A 91 -15.05 7.72 3.74
CA PRO A 91 -16.25 7.47 4.54
C PRO A 91 -15.96 6.53 5.71
N THR A 92 -16.67 6.71 6.83
CA THR A 92 -16.42 5.97 8.08
C THR A 92 -16.42 4.45 7.91
N THR A 93 -17.32 3.92 7.08
CA THR A 93 -17.44 2.49 6.76
C THR A 93 -16.22 1.98 5.99
N GLU A 94 -15.83 2.65 4.91
CA GLU A 94 -14.67 2.28 4.09
C GLU A 94 -13.35 2.44 4.84
N LYS A 95 -13.27 3.45 5.71
CA LYS A 95 -12.13 3.73 6.58
C LYS A 95 -11.89 2.60 7.57
N GLN A 96 -12.93 2.08 8.23
CA GLN A 96 -12.79 0.94 9.15
C GLN A 96 -12.27 -0.31 8.43
N VAL A 97 -12.81 -0.61 7.24
CA VAL A 97 -12.34 -1.72 6.40
C VAL A 97 -10.89 -1.52 5.96
N ALA A 98 -10.55 -0.29 5.54
CA ALA A 98 -9.19 0.08 5.16
C ALA A 98 -8.18 -0.13 6.31
N PHE A 99 -8.51 0.30 7.53
CA PHE A 99 -7.67 0.09 8.70
C PHE A 99 -7.51 -1.40 9.03
N ASN A 100 -8.60 -2.18 8.99
CA ASN A 100 -8.54 -3.62 9.24
C ASN A 100 -7.67 -4.34 8.20
N MET A 101 -7.77 -3.96 6.93
CA MET A 101 -6.96 -4.51 5.85
C MET A 101 -5.47 -4.13 6.00
N LEU A 102 -5.17 -2.90 6.39
CA LEU A 102 -3.78 -2.47 6.65
C LEU A 102 -3.16 -3.23 7.83
N PHE A 103 -3.94 -3.45 8.90
CA PHE A 103 -3.53 -4.25 10.05
C PHE A 103 -3.26 -5.72 9.65
N LYS A 104 -4.18 -6.34 8.89
CA LYS A 104 -4.02 -7.73 8.45
C LYS A 104 -2.90 -7.93 7.44
N ALA A 105 -2.63 -6.94 6.59
CA ALA A 105 -1.60 -7.00 5.56
C ALA A 105 -0.17 -6.74 6.08
N GLY A 106 0.03 -6.53 7.39
CA GLY A 106 1.35 -6.34 8.01
C GLY A 106 2.10 -5.07 7.59
N GLY A 107 1.43 -4.14 6.88
CA GLY A 107 2.06 -2.97 6.28
C GLY A 107 2.30 -1.81 7.24
N VAL A 108 1.70 -1.83 8.43
CA VAL A 108 1.92 -0.83 9.48
C VAL A 108 1.83 -1.54 10.84
N ASN A 109 2.96 -1.70 11.54
CA ASN A 109 2.97 -2.03 12.97
C ASN A 109 2.54 -0.79 13.77
N VAL A 110 1.26 -0.42 13.68
CA VAL A 110 0.68 0.51 14.63
C VAL A 110 0.35 -0.29 15.88
N ALA A 111 1.03 0.05 16.98
CA ALA A 111 0.74 -0.48 18.30
C ALA A 111 -0.78 -0.54 18.50
N THR A 112 -1.31 -1.70 18.89
CA THR A 112 -2.75 -1.95 19.05
C THR A 112 -3.34 -0.86 19.94
N ILE A 113 -3.97 0.15 19.31
CA ILE A 113 -4.70 1.18 20.03
C ILE A 113 -6.00 0.52 20.46
N PRO A 114 -6.28 0.43 21.76
CA PRO A 114 -7.50 -0.20 22.24
C PRO A 114 -8.71 0.51 21.63
N THR A 115 -9.57 -0.27 20.97
CA THR A 115 -10.70 0.21 20.17
C THR A 115 -11.82 0.80 21.02
N ASN A 116 -11.79 0.61 22.34
CA ASN A 116 -12.78 1.14 23.26
C ASN A 116 -12.30 2.47 23.86
N LYS A 117 -13.10 3.55 23.68
CA LYS A 117 -12.82 4.90 24.23
C LYS A 117 -12.47 4.85 25.72
N VAL A 118 -13.10 3.97 26.49
CA VAL A 118 -12.84 3.78 27.92
C VAL A 118 -11.46 3.17 28.17
N GLN A 119 -11.08 2.15 27.39
CA GLN A 119 -9.75 1.55 27.49
C GLN A 119 -8.65 2.51 27.04
N LEU A 120 -8.93 3.38 26.06
CA LEU A 120 -8.00 4.42 25.62
C LEU A 120 -7.81 5.47 26.70
N ALA A 121 -8.90 5.97 27.30
CA ALA A 121 -8.85 6.91 28.41
C ALA A 121 -8.10 6.31 29.61
N TYR A 122 -8.37 5.05 29.96
CA TYR A 122 -7.67 4.34 31.03
C TYR A 122 -6.17 4.18 30.74
N LYS A 123 -5.79 3.82 29.50
CA LYS A 123 -4.39 3.66 29.09
C LYS A 123 -3.64 5.00 29.04
N ALA A 124 -4.32 6.08 28.65
CA ALA A 124 -3.80 7.44 28.71
C ALA A 124 -3.58 7.89 30.17
N LEU A 125 -4.54 7.64 31.05
CA LEU A 125 -4.45 7.93 32.48
C LEU A 125 -3.32 7.14 33.14
N MET A 126 -3.16 5.85 32.81
CA MET A 126 -2.05 5.04 33.32
C MET A 126 -0.68 5.49 32.82
N LYS A 127 -0.56 5.95 31.56
CA LYS A 127 0.67 6.58 31.06
C LYS A 127 0.99 7.88 31.79
N LEU A 128 -0.03 8.71 32.06
CA LEU A 128 0.14 9.95 32.80
C LEU A 128 0.57 9.67 34.25
N LYS A 129 -0.11 8.74 34.93
CA LYS A 129 0.28 8.29 36.27
C LYS A 129 1.73 7.81 36.31
N ARG A 130 2.14 6.96 35.37
CA ARG A 130 3.51 6.46 35.27
C ARG A 130 4.53 7.56 34.97
N GLY A 131 4.17 8.55 34.14
CA GLY A 131 4.99 9.73 33.89
C GLY A 131 5.18 10.59 35.15
N VAL A 132 4.11 10.80 35.92
CA VAL A 132 4.14 11.53 37.20
C VAL A 132 4.94 10.76 38.24
N GLU A 133 4.73 9.45 38.39
CA GLU A 133 5.52 8.59 39.29
C GLU A 133 7.01 8.59 38.91
N THR A 134 7.32 8.51 37.61
CA THR A 134 8.71 8.58 37.13
C THR A 134 9.31 9.95 37.46
N ALA A 135 8.58 11.04 37.21
CA ALA A 135 9.02 12.41 37.53
C ALA A 135 9.25 12.62 39.04
N MET A 136 8.36 12.07 39.88
CA MET A 136 8.50 12.10 41.34
C MET A 136 9.71 11.28 41.81
N SER A 137 9.91 10.07 41.27
CA SER A 137 11.06 9.21 41.58
C SER A 137 12.39 9.76 41.06
N SER A 138 12.37 10.55 39.97
CA SER A 138 13.56 11.24 39.45
C SER A 138 13.85 12.56 40.18
N GLY A 139 12.86 13.11 40.89
CA GLY A 139 13.01 14.28 41.75
C GLY A 139 13.51 13.94 43.16
N SER A 140 13.24 12.72 43.63
CA SER A 140 13.94 12.15 44.79
C SER A 140 15.28 11.59 44.33
N ILE A 141 16.28 12.46 44.17
CA ILE A 141 17.68 12.03 44.33
C ILE A 141 17.74 11.39 45.72
N GLY A 142 18.09 10.10 45.76
CA GLY A 142 18.29 9.38 47.01
C GLY A 142 19.23 10.17 47.92
N ILE A 143 18.77 10.39 49.14
CA ILE A 143 19.64 10.34 50.31
C ILE A 143 19.77 8.87 50.67
#